data_AF-A0AAN5BWN6-F1
#
_entry.id   AF-A0AAN5BWN6-F1
#
_cell.length_a   1.000
_cell.length_b   1.000
_cell.length_c   1.000
_cell.angle_alpha   90.00
_cell.angle_beta   90.00
_cell.angle_gamma   90.00
#
_symmetry.space_group_name_H-M   'P 1'
#
loop_
_entity.id
_entity.type
_entity.pdbx_description
1 polymer ?
#
loop_
_entity_poly.entity_id
_entity_poly.type
_entity_poly.pdbx_seq_one_letter_code
_entity_poly.pdbx_strand_id
1 'polypeptide(L)'
;MLSSLTTSTPTTDSTKLCPSQLTGTSIMLEVSESSYKTVNHNTLLADSVQGLINTDLLKPDDEVVSTYVCRFDHGYPTPSLERYGAMTNILIYLQEKNILSQGRFGSWKYGVGNQDHR
;
A
#
# COMPACT_ATOMS: atom_id res chain seq x y z
N MET A 1 19.37 22.72 4.82
CA MET A 1 19.17 23.06 3.39
C MET A 1 18.39 21.90 2.80
N LEU A 2 17.14 22.10 2.38
CA LEU A 2 16.39 21.05 1.69
C LEU A 2 16.99 20.90 0.29
N SER A 3 17.80 19.86 0.09
CA SER A 3 18.12 19.38 -1.25
C SER A 3 16.81 18.94 -1.92
N SER A 4 16.73 19.17 -3.23
CA SER A 4 15.53 18.95 -4.03
C SER A 4 15.08 17.49 -3.94
N LEU A 5 14.01 17.23 -3.17
CA LEU A 5 13.32 15.95 -3.16
C LEU A 5 12.78 15.68 -4.57
N THR A 6 13.43 14.79 -5.31
CA THR A 6 12.93 14.34 -6.61
C THR A 6 11.85 13.30 -6.37
N THR A 7 10.60 13.65 -6.64
CA THR A 7 9.53 12.67 -6.83
C THR A 7 9.85 11.85 -8.07
N SER A 8 10.24 10.58 -7.88
CA SER A 8 10.44 9.67 -9.00
C SER A 8 9.09 9.24 -9.58
N THR A 9 8.99 9.28 -10.91
CA THR A 9 7.85 8.68 -11.62
C THR A 9 7.96 7.16 -11.55
N PRO A 10 6.83 6.42 -11.50
CA PRO A 10 6.87 4.96 -11.50
C PRO A 10 7.61 4.47 -12.76
N THR A 11 8.72 3.77 -12.55
CA THR A 11 9.55 3.20 -13.62
C THR A 11 9.84 1.75 -13.29
N THR A 12 9.78 0.87 -14.29
CA THR A 12 10.19 -0.53 -14.17
C THR A 12 11.71 -0.71 -14.29
N ASP A 13 12.45 0.37 -14.53
CA ASP A 13 13.90 0.37 -14.67
C ASP A 13 14.59 0.34 -13.29
N SER A 14 15.11 -0.84 -12.92
CA SER A 14 15.78 -1.09 -11.64
C SER A 14 17.01 -0.21 -11.41
N THR A 15 17.67 0.25 -12.48
CA THR A 15 18.88 1.08 -12.38
C THR A 15 18.58 2.52 -11.94
N LYS A 16 17.32 2.96 -12.07
CA LYS A 16 16.83 4.25 -11.57
C LYS A 16 16.24 4.16 -10.16
N LEU A 17 15.79 2.97 -9.76
CA LEU A 17 15.30 2.69 -8.40
C LEU A 17 16.45 2.55 -7.40
N CYS A 18 17.59 2.01 -7.84
CA CYS A 18 18.78 1.87 -7.03
C CYS A 18 20.03 2.13 -7.89
N PRO A 19 20.42 3.41 -8.08
CA PRO A 19 21.68 3.75 -8.73
C PRO A 19 22.81 3.00 -8.02
N SER A 20 23.61 2.24 -8.77
CA SER A 20 24.68 1.37 -8.24
C SER A 20 25.76 2.08 -7.41
N GLN A 21 25.70 3.40 -7.30
CA GLN A 21 26.62 4.26 -6.54
C GLN A 21 26.00 4.83 -5.25
N LEU A 22 24.69 4.66 -5.00
CA LEU A 22 24.07 5.03 -3.74
C LEU A 22 24.17 3.85 -2.77
N THR A 23 25.05 3.98 -1.78
CA THR A 23 25.06 3.11 -0.61
C THR A 23 23.96 3.58 0.34
N GLY A 24 22.93 2.78 0.58
CA GLY A 24 21.83 3.13 1.48
C GLY A 24 20.82 2.00 1.69
N THR A 25 19.98 2.16 2.71
CA THR A 25 18.86 1.26 3.02
C THR A 25 17.56 1.95 2.65
N SER A 26 16.57 1.19 2.16
CA SER A 26 15.21 1.69 1.93
C SER A 26 14.28 1.17 3.01
N ILE A 27 13.35 2.02 3.46
CA ILE A 27 12.27 1.67 4.37
C ILE A 27 10.95 1.87 3.62
N MET A 28 10.15 0.81 3.54
CA MET A 28 8.80 0.86 2.98
C MET A 28 7.78 0.85 4.13
N LEU A 29 6.81 1.75 4.05
CA LEU A 29 5.76 1.93 5.04
C LEU A 29 4.38 1.70 4.43
N GLU A 30 3.45 1.18 5.23
CA GLU A 30 2.06 1.01 4.86
C GLU A 30 1.17 1.72 5.88
N VAL A 31 0.29 2.61 5.40
CA VAL A 31 -0.67 3.34 6.23
C VAL A 31 -2.08 3.08 5.72
N SER A 32 -2.94 2.49 6.57
CA SER A 32 -4.33 2.20 6.23
C SER A 32 -5.21 3.46 6.27
N GLU A 33 -6.20 3.50 5.39
CA GLU A 33 -7.21 4.56 5.29
C GLU A 33 -8.61 3.94 5.20
N SER A 34 -9.59 4.50 5.91
CA SER A 34 -11.01 4.19 5.77
C SER A 34 -11.88 5.35 6.24
N SER A 35 -13.20 5.22 6.12
CA SER A 35 -14.14 6.17 6.74
C SER A 35 -14.02 6.25 8.27
N TYR A 36 -13.44 5.23 8.91
CA TYR A 36 -13.22 5.16 10.37
C TYR A 36 -11.81 5.57 10.79
N LYS A 37 -10.87 5.62 9.84
CA LYS A 37 -9.48 6.03 10.04
C LYS A 37 -9.05 6.88 8.84
N THR A 38 -9.40 8.16 8.90
CA THR A 38 -9.06 9.12 7.85
C THR A 38 -7.56 9.41 7.82
N VAL A 39 -7.03 9.72 6.64
CA VAL A 39 -5.62 10.07 6.45
C VAL A 39 -5.53 11.48 5.86
N ASN A 40 -4.68 12.33 6.45
CA ASN A 40 -4.32 13.60 5.85
C ASN A 40 -3.17 13.41 4.87
N HIS A 41 -3.50 13.29 3.57
CA HIS A 41 -2.52 13.04 2.52
C HIS A 41 -1.48 14.16 2.36
N ASN A 42 -1.80 15.39 2.80
CA ASN A 42 -0.86 16.52 2.72
C ASN A 42 0.26 16.42 3.76
N THR A 43 0.01 15.76 4.90
CA THR A 43 0.99 15.62 6.00
C THR A 43 1.56 14.22 6.12
N LEU A 44 0.94 13.23 5.46
CA LEU A 44 1.27 11.80 5.57
C LEU A 44 2.77 11.50 5.48
N LEU A 45 3.50 12.08 4.54
CA LEU A 45 4.94 11.85 4.38
C LEU A 45 5.73 12.36 5.59
N ALA A 46 5.45 13.60 6.03
CA ALA A 46 6.11 14.20 7.18
C ALA A 46 5.76 13.45 8.47
N ASP A 47 4.49 13.07 8.66
CA ASP A 47 4.03 12.30 9.80
C ASP A 47 4.70 10.90 9.83
N SER A 48 4.92 10.29 8.66
CA SER A 48 5.58 8.99 8.53
C SER A 48 7.07 9.08 8.87
N VAL A 49 7.78 10.11 8.39
CA VAL A 49 9.20 10.35 8.74
C VAL A 49 9.34 10.63 10.23
N GLN A 50 8.47 11.46 10.80
CA GLN A 50 8.45 11.71 12.25
C GLN A 50 8.16 10.41 13.02
N GLY A 51 7.26 9.56 12.52
CA GLY A 51 6.97 8.24 13.07
C GLY A 51 8.21 7.34 13.09
N LEU A 52 8.97 7.28 11.99
CA LEU A 52 10.22 6.51 11.91
C LEU A 52 11.23 6.97 12.98
N ILE A 53 11.38 8.28 13.17
CA ILE A 53 12.24 8.86 14.21
C ILE A 53 11.75 8.48 15.61
N ASN A 54 10.44 8.61 15.85
CA ASN A 54 9.84 8.26 17.14
C ASN A 54 10.00 6.77 17.51
N THR A 55 10.22 5.91 16.51
CA THR A 55 10.43 4.47 16.68
C THR A 55 11.90 4.04 16.54
N ASP A 56 12.85 4.98 16.51
CA ASP A 56 14.29 4.74 16.33
C ASP A 56 14.65 3.96 15.03
N LEU A 57 13.77 3.99 14.02
CA LEU A 57 14.03 3.43 12.68
C LEU A 57 14.80 4.40 11.77
N LEU A 58 14.73 5.70 12.08
CA LEU A 58 15.58 6.75 11.54
C LEU A 58 16.10 7.60 12.70
N LYS A 59 17.34 8.08 12.59
CA LYS A 59 17.85 9.12 13.48
C LYS A 59 17.46 10.50 12.94
N PRO A 60 17.35 11.52 13.81
CA PRO A 60 17.03 12.89 13.37
C PRO A 60 18.04 13.50 12.37
N ASP A 61 19.27 13.00 12.34
CA ASP A 61 20.36 13.44 11.47
C ASP A 61 20.57 12.55 10.23
N ASP A 62 19.76 11.50 10.05
CA ASP A 62 19.82 10.66 8.85
C ASP A 62 19.35 11.44 7.61
N GLU A 63 20.05 11.24 6.49
CA GLU A 63 19.74 11.90 5.22
C GLU A 63 18.69 11.12 4.43
N VAL A 64 17.49 11.70 4.26
CA VAL A 64 16.45 11.16 3.38
C VAL A 64 16.70 11.61 1.94
N VAL A 65 17.32 10.74 1.15
CA VAL A 65 17.70 11.02 -0.25
C VAL A 65 16.60 10.73 -1.28
N SER A 66 15.56 9.98 -0.92
CA SER A 66 14.46 9.62 -1.81
C SER A 66 13.17 9.40 -1.03
N THR A 67 12.04 9.80 -1.60
CA THR A 67 10.71 9.55 -1.03
C THR A 67 9.75 9.10 -2.13
N TYR A 68 8.81 8.24 -1.76
CA TYR A 68 7.76 7.76 -2.65
C TYR A 68 6.47 7.59 -1.85
N VAL A 69 5.36 8.10 -2.40
CA VAL A 69 4.03 7.96 -1.82
C VAL A 69 3.09 7.47 -2.90
N CYS A 70 2.41 6.36 -2.64
CA CYS A 70 1.41 5.79 -3.53
C CYS A 70 0.17 5.43 -2.73
N ARG A 71 -1.00 5.81 -3.26
CA ARG A 71 -2.30 5.48 -2.68
C ARG A 71 -2.98 4.43 -3.54
N PHE A 72 -3.39 3.34 -2.90
CA PHE A 72 -4.25 2.33 -3.49
C PHE A 72 -5.64 2.47 -2.90
N ASP A 73 -6.63 2.73 -3.75
CA ASP A 73 -8.00 2.91 -3.29
C ASP A 73 -8.57 1.63 -2.66
N HIS A 74 -8.28 0.48 -3.28
CA HIS A 74 -8.61 -0.85 -2.78
C HIS A 74 -7.33 -1.54 -2.29
N GLY A 75 -7.05 -1.47 -0.99
CA GLY A 75 -5.88 -2.09 -0.36
C GLY A 75 -6.16 -3.46 0.27
N TYR A 76 -7.20 -3.54 1.10
CA TYR A 76 -7.55 -4.75 1.85
C TYR A 76 -9.05 -5.09 1.74
N PRO A 77 -9.40 -6.33 1.35
CA PRO A 77 -10.77 -6.81 1.44
C PRO A 77 -11.12 -7.13 2.91
N THR A 78 -11.67 -6.14 3.62
CA THR A 78 -11.96 -6.27 5.07
C THR A 78 -12.88 -7.47 5.36
N PRO A 79 -12.49 -8.39 6.27
CA PRO A 79 -13.30 -9.54 6.66
C PRO A 79 -14.37 -9.15 7.69
N SER A 80 -15.34 -8.32 7.29
CA SER A 80 -16.45 -7.92 8.18
C SER A 80 -17.41 -9.08 8.48
N LEU A 81 -18.27 -8.93 9.49
CA LEU A 81 -19.26 -9.95 9.87
C LEU A 81 -20.26 -10.23 8.72
N GLU A 82 -20.63 -9.18 8.00
CA GLU A 82 -21.63 -9.20 6.93
C GLU A 82 -21.06 -9.72 5.60
N ARG A 83 -19.72 -9.72 5.47
CA ARG A 83 -19.01 -10.04 4.24
C ARG A 83 -19.41 -11.39 3.66
N TYR A 84 -19.58 -12.42 4.48
CA TYR A 84 -19.92 -13.76 4.00
C TYR A 84 -21.30 -13.81 3.34
N GLY A 85 -22.32 -13.21 3.99
CA GLY A 85 -23.69 -13.18 3.47
C GLY A 85 -23.76 -12.39 2.15
N ALA A 86 -23.18 -11.19 2.12
CA ALA A 86 -23.16 -10.37 0.92
C ALA A 86 -22.46 -11.07 -0.25
N MET A 87 -21.26 -11.61 -0.01
CA MET A 87 -20.44 -12.18 -1.07
C MET A 87 -20.97 -13.51 -1.59
N THR A 88 -21.65 -14.30 -0.77
CA THR A 88 -22.34 -15.51 -1.22
C THR A 88 -23.39 -15.19 -2.30
N ASN A 89 -24.25 -14.20 -2.04
CA ASN A 89 -25.30 -13.80 -2.98
C ASN A 89 -24.70 -13.22 -4.28
N ILE A 90 -23.66 -12.38 -4.16
CA ILE A 90 -23.00 -11.76 -5.32
C ILE A 90 -22.34 -12.83 -6.21
N LEU A 91 -21.58 -13.75 -5.62
CA LEU A 91 -20.85 -14.76 -6.38
C LEU A 91 -21.79 -15.76 -7.06
N ILE A 92 -22.89 -16.17 -6.41
CA ILE A 92 -23.91 -17.03 -7.03
C ILE A 92 -24.52 -16.33 -8.24
N TYR A 93 -24.96 -15.08 -8.08
CA TYR A 93 -25.56 -14.30 -9.17
C TYR A 93 -24.63 -14.15 -10.38
N LEU A 94 -23.34 -13.88 -10.15
CA LEU A 94 -22.36 -13.77 -11.23
C LEU A 94 -22.10 -15.12 -11.90
N GLN A 95 -22.03 -16.21 -11.12
CA GLN A 95 -21.82 -17.55 -11.64
C GLN A 95 -22.99 -18.01 -12.54
N GLU A 96 -24.24 -17.71 -12.17
CA GLU A 96 -25.43 -17.98 -13.00
C GLU A 96 -25.37 -17.27 -14.37
N LYS A 97 -24.59 -16.19 -14.47
CA LYS A 97 -24.35 -15.44 -15.71
C LYS A 97 -23.07 -15.86 -16.43
N ASN A 98 -22.47 -16.99 -16.03
CA ASN A 98 -21.17 -17.45 -16.53
C ASN A 98 -20.03 -16.44 -16.28
N ILE A 99 -20.10 -15.65 -15.21
CA ILE A 99 -19.04 -14.72 -14.78
C ILE A 99 -18.37 -15.30 -13.54
N LEU A 100 -17.08 -15.64 -13.66
CA LEU A 100 -16.28 -16.15 -12.56
C LEU A 100 -15.46 -15.01 -11.91
N SER A 101 -15.99 -14.43 -10.83
CA SER A 101 -15.30 -13.37 -10.08
C SER A 101 -14.32 -13.96 -9.06
N GLN A 102 -13.02 -13.72 -9.24
CA GLN A 102 -11.94 -14.31 -8.44
C GLN A 102 -10.84 -13.31 -8.07
N GLY A 103 -9.92 -13.74 -7.21
CA GLY A 103 -8.78 -12.93 -6.75
C GLY A 103 -9.10 -12.04 -5.55
N ARG A 104 -8.11 -11.23 -5.14
CA ARG A 104 -8.11 -10.45 -3.88
C ARG A 104 -9.37 -9.63 -3.67
N PHE A 105 -9.83 -8.92 -4.70
CA PHE A 105 -11.04 -8.10 -4.66
C PHE A 105 -12.22 -8.69 -5.41
N GLY A 106 -12.01 -9.71 -6.27
CA GLY A 106 -13.10 -10.37 -6.98
C GLY A 106 -13.89 -11.33 -6.09
N SER A 107 -13.20 -12.12 -5.26
CA SER A 107 -13.85 -12.98 -4.25
C SER A 107 -13.96 -12.30 -2.88
N TRP A 108 -13.28 -11.16 -2.70
CA TRP A 108 -13.20 -10.40 -1.45
C TRP A 108 -12.75 -11.24 -0.25
N LYS A 109 -11.97 -12.32 -0.45
CA LYS A 109 -11.60 -13.27 0.61
C LYS A 109 -10.16 -13.04 1.06
N TYR A 110 -9.97 -12.22 2.09
CA TYR A 110 -8.62 -11.92 2.61
C TYR A 110 -7.78 -13.17 2.91
N GLY A 111 -8.38 -14.18 3.56
CA GLY A 111 -7.67 -15.42 3.94
C GLY A 111 -7.13 -16.26 2.79
N VAL A 112 -7.52 -15.98 1.53
CA VAL A 112 -6.94 -16.57 0.31
C VAL A 112 -6.62 -15.47 -0.71
N GLY A 113 -6.16 -14.31 -0.23
CA GLY A 113 -5.91 -13.12 -1.04
C GLY A 113 -4.43 -12.84 -1.35
N ASN A 114 -3.54 -13.77 -1.01
CA ASN A 114 -2.10 -13.67 -1.33
C ASN A 114 -1.83 -14.10 -2.78
N GLN A 115 -0.63 -13.80 -3.27
CA GLN A 115 -0.24 -14.03 -4.68
C GLN A 115 -0.26 -15.50 -5.11
N ASP A 116 -0.03 -16.43 -4.18
CA ASP A 116 -0.02 -17.87 -4.41
C ASP A 116 -1.42 -18.49 -4.45
N HIS A 117 -2.42 -17.81 -3.88
CA HIS A 117 -3.80 -18.28 -3.88
C HIS A 117 -4.43 -18.04 -5.25
N ARG A 118 -4.81 -19.13 -5.91
CA ARG A 118 -5.50 -19.14 -7.22
C ARG A 118 -7.01 -19.26 -7.05
#